data_AF-A0A7J9ZT38-F1
#
_entry.id   AF-A0A7J9ZT38-F1
#
_cell.length_a   1.000
_cell.length_b   1.000
_cell.length_c   1.000
_cell.angle_alpha   90.00
_cell.angle_beta   90.00
_cell.angle_gamma   90.00
#
_symmetry.space_group_name_H-M   'P 1'
#
loop_
_entity.id
_entity.type
_entity.pdbx_description
1 polymer ?
#
loop_
_entity_poly.entity_id
_entity_poly.type
_entity_poly.pdbx_seq_one_letter_code
_entity_poly.pdbx_strand_id
1 'polypeptide(L)'
;MTAPVALRAARLLPHAYADIVPDAGVLAADGEIVAAGPWATVAAALPEGTEVRDLGDVTLLPGLIDCHVHLAMDADTPAAS
;
A
#
# COMPACT_ATOMS: atom_id res chain seq x y z
N MET A 1 -17.16 6.15 -3.82
CA MET A 1 -16.61 6.32 -2.47
C MET A 1 -16.24 4.95 -1.96
N THR A 2 -14.97 4.75 -1.67
CA THR A 2 -14.45 3.48 -1.15
C THR A 2 -14.36 3.63 0.35
N ALA A 3 -14.80 2.63 1.11
CA ALA A 3 -14.71 2.68 2.57
C ALA A 3 -13.25 2.91 3.02
N PRO A 4 -13.01 3.74 4.05
CA PRO A 4 -11.67 3.97 4.56
C PRO A 4 -11.07 2.66 5.08
N VAL A 5 -9.78 2.48 4.82
CA VAL A 5 -9.00 1.32 5.28
C VAL A 5 -7.73 1.80 5.96
N ALA A 6 -7.43 1.20 7.11
CA ALA A 6 -6.18 1.40 7.81
C ALA A 6 -5.35 0.12 7.77
N LEU A 7 -4.10 0.22 7.35
CA LEU A 7 -3.12 -0.88 7.38
C LEU A 7 -2.15 -0.61 8.52
N ARG A 8 -1.90 -1.60 9.38
CA ARG A 8 -0.83 -1.56 10.39
C ARG A 8 0.22 -2.61 10.05
N ALA A 9 1.49 -2.26 10.20
CA ALA A 9 2.61 -3.18 9.98
C ALA A 9 3.75 -2.88 10.95
N ALA A 10 4.59 -3.88 11.22
CA ALA A 10 5.78 -3.71 12.05
C ALA A 10 6.75 -2.64 11.51
N ARG A 11 6.79 -2.45 10.18
CA ARG A 11 7.72 -1.56 9.50
C ARG A 11 7.04 -0.83 8.34
N LEU A 12 7.35 0.44 8.14
CA LEU A 12 7.01 1.22 6.95
C LEU A 12 8.28 1.85 6.36
N LEU A 13 8.46 1.68 5.05
CA LEU A 13 9.48 2.39 4.28
C LEU A 13 8.76 3.33 3.29
N PRO A 14 8.53 4.61 3.63
CA PRO A 14 7.63 5.48 2.86
C PRO A 14 8.23 5.96 1.53
N HIS A 15 9.56 5.99 1.40
CA HIS A 15 10.26 6.20 0.14
C HIS A 15 11.67 5.62 0.22
N ALA A 16 12.36 5.52 -0.93
CA ALA A 16 13.64 4.82 -1.08
C ALA A 16 14.81 5.33 -0.20
N TYR A 17 14.69 6.55 0.32
CA TYR A 17 15.73 7.23 1.11
C TYR A 17 15.28 7.56 2.54
N ALA A 18 14.09 7.08 2.94
CA ALA A 18 13.60 7.28 4.29
C ALA A 18 14.23 6.27 5.25
N ASP A 19 14.33 6.68 6.51
CA ASP A 19 14.50 5.71 7.59
C ASP A 19 13.24 4.83 7.72
N ILE A 20 13.43 3.60 8.21
CA ILE A 20 12.31 2.70 8.51
C ILE A 20 11.54 3.25 9.70
N VAL A 21 10.23 3.38 9.56
CA VAL A 21 9.32 3.72 10.66
C VAL A 21 8.84 2.42 11.32
N PRO A 22 9.17 2.16 12.61
CA PRO A 22 8.67 0.99 13.34
C PRO A 22 7.22 1.21 13.82
N ASP A 23 6.48 0.10 14.01
CA ASP A 23 5.06 0.09 14.42
C ASP A 23 4.26 1.18 13.69
N ALA A 24 4.07 0.98 12.39
CA ALA A 24 3.59 2.01 11.47
C ALA A 24 2.18 1.73 10.96
N GLY A 25 1.50 2.81 10.55
CA GLY A 25 0.19 2.79 9.93
C GLY A 25 0.13 3.53 8.61
N VAL A 26 -0.84 3.15 7.77
CA VAL A 26 -1.29 3.91 6.59
C VAL A 26 -2.81 3.93 6.58
N LEU A 27 -3.41 5.12 6.53
CA LEU A 27 -4.84 5.33 6.34
C LEU A 27 -5.09 5.76 4.89
N ALA A 28 -5.96 5.02 4.19
CA ALA A 28 -6.43 5.36 2.85
C ALA A 28 -7.94 5.56 2.84
N ALA A 29 -8.40 6.59 2.13
CA ALA A 29 -9.82 6.88 1.92
C ALA A 29 -10.01 7.44 0.51
N ASP A 30 -11.09 7.04 -0.16
CA ASP A 30 -11.45 7.52 -1.50
C ASP A 30 -10.32 7.44 -2.55
N GLY A 31 -9.44 6.45 -2.42
CA GLY A 31 -8.32 6.21 -3.35
C GLY A 31 -7.05 7.01 -3.05
N GLU A 32 -7.04 7.80 -1.97
CA GLU A 32 -5.88 8.60 -1.55
C GLU A 32 -5.33 8.13 -0.20
N ILE A 33 -4.02 8.34 0.01
CA ILE A 33 -3.39 8.18 1.32
C ILE A 33 -3.65 9.46 2.13
N VAL A 34 -4.38 9.32 3.24
CA VAL A 34 -4.74 10.44 4.13
C VAL A 34 -3.67 10.64 5.21
N ALA A 35 -3.08 9.55 5.70
CA ALA A 35 -2.01 9.58 6.69
C ALA A 35 -1.09 8.36 6.56
N ALA A 36 0.20 8.55 6.83
CA ALA A 36 1.19 7.48 6.91
C ALA A 36 2.28 7.85 7.92
N GLY A 37 2.72 6.90 8.75
CA GLY A 37 3.73 7.15 9.78
C GLY A 37 3.57 6.24 10.99
N PRO A 38 4.05 6.64 12.19
CA PRO A 38 3.87 5.87 13.41
C PRO A 38 2.39 5.53 13.66
N TRP A 39 2.10 4.29 14.05
CA TRP A 39 0.74 3.79 14.26
C TRP A 39 -0.04 4.65 15.24
N ALA A 40 0.58 5.10 16.33
CA ALA A 40 -0.05 5.97 17.31
C ALA A 40 -0.61 7.27 16.68
N THR A 41 0.12 7.86 15.72
CA THR A 41 -0.31 9.08 15.02
C THR A 41 -1.43 8.79 14.03
N VAL A 42 -1.32 7.69 13.28
CA VAL A 42 -2.35 7.30 12.30
C VAL A 42 -3.64 6.86 12.99
N ALA A 43 -3.55 6.10 14.08
CA ALA A 43 -4.68 5.64 14.88
C ALA A 43 -5.52 6.81 15.43
N ALA A 44 -4.87 7.92 15.79
CA ALA A 44 -5.54 9.12 16.26
C ALA A 44 -6.37 9.84 15.17
N ALA A 45 -6.09 9.57 13.89
CA ALA A 45 -6.78 10.17 12.74
C ALA A 45 -7.86 9.24 12.14
N LEU A 46 -8.09 8.05 12.70
CA LEU A 46 -9.05 7.10 12.15
C LEU A 46 -10.49 7.58 12.33
N PRO A 47 -11.28 7.68 11.26
CA PRO A 47 -12.73 7.77 11.36
C PRO A 47 -13.30 6.56 12.13
N GLU A 48 -14.38 6.77 12.87
CA GLU A 48 -15.07 5.70 13.59
C GLU A 48 -15.50 4.59 12.61
N GLY A 49 -15.29 3.33 13.01
CA GLY A 49 -15.64 2.17 12.19
C GLY A 49 -14.67 1.87 11.04
N THR A 50 -13.55 2.59 10.92
CA THR A 50 -12.50 2.26 9.93
C THR A 50 -11.98 0.85 10.16
N GLU A 51 -11.96 0.04 9.10
CA GLU A 51 -11.38 -1.30 9.13
C GLU A 51 -9.86 -1.20 9.34
N VAL A 52 -9.35 -1.80 10.41
CA VAL A 52 -7.91 -1.93 10.65
C VAL A 52 -7.45 -3.32 10.26
N ARG A 53 -6.54 -3.40 9.29
CA ARG A 53 -5.86 -4.63 8.89
C ARG A 53 -4.46 -4.64 9.49
N ASP A 54 -4.26 -5.48 10.49
CA ASP A 54 -2.93 -5.74 11.05
C ASP A 54 -2.22 -6.79 10.20
N LEU A 55 -1.12 -6.39 9.56
CA LEU A 55 -0.32 -7.23 8.68
C LEU A 55 0.81 -7.95 9.44
N GLY A 56 1.01 -7.64 10.73
CA GLY A 56 2.03 -8.25 11.57
C GLY A 56 3.46 -7.85 11.19
N ASP A 57 4.39 -8.82 11.23
CA ASP A 57 5.83 -8.62 11.07
C ASP A 57 6.28 -8.46 9.60
N VAL A 58 5.74 -7.45 8.91
CA VAL A 58 6.06 -7.14 7.51
C VAL A 58 6.57 -5.70 7.35
N THR A 59 7.20 -5.42 6.20
CA THR A 59 7.48 -4.04 5.75
C THR A 59 6.42 -3.65 4.75
N LEU A 60 5.73 -2.54 5.03
CA LEU A 60 4.86 -1.86 4.07
C LEU A 60 5.69 -0.88 3.22
N LEU A 61 5.48 -0.90 1.91
CA LEU A 61 6.14 -0.02 0.94
C LEU A 61 5.09 0.66 0.04
N PRO A 62 5.44 1.77 -0.64
CA PRO A 62 4.73 2.21 -1.81
C PRO A 62 4.60 1.06 -2.83
N GLY A 63 3.52 1.10 -3.62
CA GLY A 63 3.40 0.20 -4.76
C GLY A 63 4.63 0.31 -5.66
N LEU A 64 5.21 -0.83 -6.03
CA LEU A 64 6.39 -0.84 -6.89
C LEU A 64 6.01 -0.34 -8.29
N ILE A 65 6.89 0.47 -8.87
CA ILE A 65 6.73 1.02 -10.21
C ILE A 65 7.62 0.21 -11.16
N ASP A 66 7.02 -0.38 -12.17
CA ASP A 66 7.73 -1.00 -13.27
C ASP A 66 7.74 -0.04 -14.48
N CYS A 67 8.92 0.49 -14.81
CA CYS A 67 9.10 1.42 -15.92
C CYS A 67 9.37 0.72 -17.25
N HIS A 68 9.59 -0.60 -17.27
CA HIS A 68 9.93 -1.32 -18.48
C HIS A 68 9.27 -2.69 -18.46
N VAL A 69 8.06 -2.73 -19.00
CA VAL A 69 7.32 -3.97 -19.23
C VAL A 69 6.91 -4.09 -20.69
N HIS A 70 7.08 -5.28 -21.27
CA HIS A 70 6.43 -5.66 -22.52
C HIS A 70 5.10 -6.35 -22.14
N LEU A 71 4.04 -5.57 -21.97
CA LEU A 71 2.73 -6.03 -21.46
C LEU A 71 2.02 -7.04 -22.37
N ALA A 72 2.35 -7.06 -23.66
CA ALA A 72 1.86 -8.04 -24.62
C ALA A 72 3.02 -8.94 -25.06
N MET A 73 3.01 -10.19 -24.62
CA MET A 73 3.71 -11.26 -25.33
C MET A 73 2.88 -11.57 -26.58
N ASP A 74 3.53 -11.76 -27.74
CA ASP A 74 2.91 -11.92 -29.06
C ASP A 74 1.58 -12.69 -29.05
N ALA A 75 0.53 -12.10 -29.61
CA ALA A 75 -0.69 -12.80 -29.97
C ALA A 75 -0.47 -13.58 -31.29
N ASP A 76 0.55 -14.44 -31.35
CA ASP A 76 0.75 -15.31 -32.51
C ASP A 76 -0.20 -16.51 -32.38
N THR A 77 -1.41 -16.33 -32.90
CA THR A 77 -2.26 -17.47 -33.25
C THR A 77 -1.72 -18.01 -34.58
N PRO A 78 -1.11 -19.21 -34.66
CA PRO A 78 -0.74 -19.75 -35.95
C PRO A 78 -2.02 -19.95 -36.78
N ALA A 79 -2.01 -19.45 -38.01
CA ALA A 79 -3.08 -19.71 -38.96
C ALA A 79 -3.21 -21.23 -39.13
N ALA A 80 -4.41 -21.75 -38.88
CA ALA A 80 -4.72 -23.16 -39.07
C ALA A 80 -4.43 -23.57 -40.53
N SER A 81 -3.59 -24.58 -40.70
CA SER A 81 -3.43 -25.33 -41.96
C SER A 81 -4.36 -26.53 -41.98
#